data_AF-A0A9D6KVK1-F1
#
_entry.id   AF-A0A9D6KVK1-F1
#
_cell.length_a   1.000
_cell.length_b   1.000
_cell.length_c   1.000
_cell.angle_alpha   90.00
_cell.angle_beta   90.00
_cell.angle_gamma   90.00
#
_symmetry.space_group_name_H-M   'P 1'
#
loop_
_entity.id
_entity.type
_entity.pdbx_description
1 polymer ?
#
loop_
_entity_poly.entity_id
_entity_poly.type
_entity_poly.pdbx_seq_one_letter_code
_entity_poly.pdbx_strand_id
1 'polypeptide(L)' 'MAFLVNSSPGAGLRFEPSETLQDAKAALSHADALSRRGMRKIMIRNTVTGEVLDERSLRAYVQGLARK' A
#
# COMPACT_ATOMS: atom_id res chain seq x y z
N MET A 1 8.06 10.32 3.61
CA MET A 1 7.82 10.01 2.19
C MET A 1 6.36 9.61 2.09
N ALA A 2 5.53 10.32 1.32
CA ALA A 2 4.12 9.97 1.26
C ALA A 2 3.85 8.81 0.28
N PHE A 3 2.83 8.01 0.59
CA PHE A 3 2.41 6.82 -0.13
C PHE A 3 0.90 6.85 -0.34
N LEU A 4 0.47 6.66 -1.58
CA LEU A 4 -0.94 6.51 -1.95
C LEU A 4 -1.29 5.03 -1.96
N VAL A 5 -2.22 4.60 -1.10
CA VAL A 5 -2.71 3.21 -1.10
C VAL A 5 -4.03 3.15 -1.85
N ASN A 6 -4.09 2.34 -2.90
CA ASN A 6 -5.28 2.08 -3.69
C ASN A 6 -5.57 0.59 -3.70
N SER A 7 -6.84 0.21 -3.53
CA SER A 7 -7.26 -1.19 -3.57
C SER A 7 -8.24 -1.40 -4.72
N SER A 8 -7.98 -2.41 -5.54
CA SER A 8 -8.91 -2.78 -6.61
C SER A 8 -9.86 -3.87 -6.12
N PRO A 9 -11.19 -3.74 -6.27
CA PRO A 9 -12.11 -4.71 -5.71
C PRO A 9 -12.10 -5.97 -6.58
N GLY A 10 -12.47 -7.11 -6.01
CA GLY A 10 -12.95 -8.26 -6.80
C GLY A 10 -14.23 -7.90 -7.58
N ALA A 11 -14.96 -8.89 -8.10
CA ALA A 11 -16.08 -8.74 -9.04
C ALA A 11 -17.35 -7.97 -8.53
N GLY A 12 -17.20 -7.03 -7.59
CA GLY A 12 -18.25 -6.16 -7.04
C GLY A 12 -17.89 -4.66 -6.92
N LEU A 13 -16.82 -4.19 -7.58
CA LEU A 13 -16.57 -2.77 -7.96
C LEU A 13 -16.74 -1.66 -6.89
N ARG A 14 -16.44 -1.91 -5.61
CA ARG A 14 -16.30 -0.82 -4.61
C ARG A 14 -14.83 -0.51 -4.33
N PHE A 15 -14.29 0.50 -5.00
CA PHE A 15 -12.98 1.06 -4.67
C PHE A 15 -13.06 1.77 -3.31
N GLU A 16 -12.18 1.43 -2.36
CA GLU A 16 -11.98 2.28 -1.19
C GLU A 16 -11.24 3.57 -1.61
N PRO A 17 -11.51 4.71 -0.96
CA PRO A 17 -10.83 5.97 -1.26
C PRO A 17 -9.31 5.80 -1.11
N SER A 18 -8.56 6.42 -2.03
CA SER A 18 -7.11 6.40 -1.97
C SER A 18 -6.63 7.20 -0.76
N GLU A 19 -6.02 6.54 0.22
CA GLU A 19 -5.43 7.22 1.36
C GLU A 19 -3.98 7.60 1.07
N THR A 20 -3.64 8.86 1.37
CA THR A 20 -2.25 9.33 1.33
C THR A 20 -1.66 9.26 2.73
N LEU A 21 -0.67 8.39 2.92
CA LEU A 21 -0.04 8.11 4.20
C LEU A 21 1.40 8.62 4.20
N GLN A 22 1.86 9.23 5.29
CA GLN A 22 3.12 10.00 5.30
C GLN A 22 4.41 9.17 5.40
N ASP A 23 4.27 7.88 5.67
CA ASP A 23 5.38 6.95 5.81
C ASP A 23 5.05 5.54 5.29
N ALA A 24 6.10 4.76 5.01
CA ALA A 24 5.98 3.44 4.40
C ALA A 24 5.37 2.39 5.35
N LYS A 25 5.52 2.57 6.68
CA LYS A 25 4.99 1.64 7.69
C LYS A 25 3.49 1.83 7.86
N ALA A 26 3.01 3.06 7.89
CA ALA A 26 1.60 3.43 7.88
C ALA A 26 0.94 2.92 6.60
N ALA A 27 1.57 3.12 5.44
CA ALA A 27 1.11 2.58 4.17
C ALA A 27 0.99 1.05 4.18
N LEU A 28 1.98 0.35 4.75
CA LEU A 28 1.94 -1.10 4.89
C LEU A 28 0.87 -1.59 5.87
N SER A 29 0.71 -0.92 7.01
CA SER A 29 -0.32 -1.23 8.01
C SER A 29 -1.73 -1.06 7.43
N HIS A 30 -1.95 0.03 6.69
CA HIS A 30 -3.20 0.28 6.00
C HIS A 30 -3.45 -0.78 4.92
N ALA A 31 -2.45 -1.09 4.08
CA ALA A 31 -2.56 -2.17 3.10
C ALA A 31 -2.89 -3.53 3.74
N ASP A 32 -2.26 -3.89 4.86
CA ASP A 32 -2.57 -5.13 5.59
C ASP A 32 -4.02 -5.11 6.13
N ALA A 33 -4.49 -3.98 6.65
CA ALA A 33 -5.88 -3.82 7.09
C ALA A 33 -6.89 -4.02 5.94
N LEU A 34 -6.59 -3.48 4.75
CA LEU A 34 -7.40 -3.68 3.55
C LEU A 34 -7.38 -5.15 3.09
N SER A 35 -6.22 -5.79 3.14
CA SER A 35 -6.01 -7.21 2.79
C SER A 35 -6.84 -8.12 3.70
N ARG A 36 -6.80 -7.88 5.03
CA ARG A 36 -7.60 -8.59 6.04
C ARG A 36 -9.11 -8.40 5.86
N ARG A 37 -9.55 -7.28 5.29
CA ARG A 37 -10.96 -7.03 4.91
C ARG A 37 -11.37 -7.77 3.63
N GLY A 38 -10.48 -8.55 3.02
CA GLY A 38 -10.75 -9.36 1.84
C GLY A 38 -10.49 -8.65 0.51
N MET A 39 -9.89 -7.45 0.54
CA MET A 39 -9.53 -6.75 -0.68
C MET A 39 -8.28 -7.36 -1.32
N ARG A 40 -8.27 -7.40 -2.65
CA ARG A 40 -7.19 -7.98 -3.44
C ARG A 40 -6.52 -6.88 -4.26
N LYS A 41 -5.35 -7.13 -4.83
CA LYS A 41 -4.65 -6.18 -5.72
C LYS A 41 -4.49 -4.78 -5.10
N ILE A 42 -3.97 -4.72 -3.88
CA ILE A 42 -3.66 -3.47 -3.20
C ILE A 42 -2.35 -2.93 -3.78
N MET A 43 -2.42 -1.76 -4.38
CA MET A 43 -1.32 -1.06 -5.00
C MET A 43 -0.96 0.16 -4.16
N ILE A 44 0.31 0.27 -3.78
CA ILE A 44 0.84 1.39 -3.02
C ILE A 44 1.79 2.18 -3.92
N ARG A 45 1.45 3.43 -4.23
CA ARG A 45 2.31 4.33 -5.01
C ARG A 45 3.12 5.23 -4.08
N ASN A 46 4.44 5.24 -4.23
CA ASN A 46 5.31 6.23 -3.63
C ASN A 46 5.14 7.57 -4.37
N THR A 47 4.78 8.64 -3.65
CA THR A 47 4.52 9.94 -4.27
C THR A 47 5.78 10.71 -4.64
N VAL A 48 6.94 10.29 -4.10
CA VAL A 48 8.24 10.93 -4.36
C VAL A 48 8.92 10.29 -5.57
N THR A 49 8.98 8.95 -5.62
CA THR A 49 9.64 8.22 -6.72
C THR A 49 8.69 7.89 -7.87
N GLY A 50 7.37 7.94 -7.63
CA GLY A 50 6.37 7.50 -8.60
C GLY A 50 6.23 5.97 -8.69
N GLU A 51 7.06 5.21 -7.98
CA GLU A 51 7.06 3.75 -7.98
C GLU A 51 5.76 3.18 -7.41
N VAL A 52 5.24 2.13 -8.03
CA VAL A 52 4.05 1.42 -7.58
C VAL A 52 4.45 0.04 -7.07
N LEU A 53 4.18 -0.21 -5.80
CA LEU A 53 4.52 -1.42 -5.05
C LEU A 53 3.24 -2.17 -4.71
N ASP A 54 3.31 -3.50 -4.62
CA ASP A 54 2.31 -4.30 -3.92
C ASP A 54 2.65 -4.41 -2.42
N GLU A 55 1.76 -5.02 -1.63
CA GLU A 55 1.97 -5.21 -0.18
C GLU A 55 3.30 -5.95 0.11
N ARG A 56 3.63 -6.98 -0.69
CA ARG A 56 4.82 -7.80 -0.50
C ARG A 56 6.10 -7.00 -0.76
N SER A 57 6.10 -6.22 -1.83
CA SER A 57 7.22 -5.38 -2.24
C SER A 57 7.43 -4.22 -1.27
N LEU A 58 6.34 -3.61 -0.77
CA LEU A 58 6.41 -2.60 0.28
C LEU A 58 6.96 -3.17 1.59
N ARG A 59 6.58 -4.40 1.96
CA ARG A 59 7.12 -5.10 3.14
C ARG A 59 8.63 -5.32 3.01
N ALA A 60 9.11 -5.74 1.84
CA ALA A 60 10.54 -5.88 1.57
C ALA A 60 11.26 -4.53 1.62
N TYR A 61 10.66 -3.48 1.08
CA TYR A 61 11.20 -2.11 1.13
C TYR A 61 11.36 -1.60 2.57
N VAL A 62 10.35 -1.79 3.43
CA VAL A 62 10.42 -1.42 4.85
C VAL A 62 11.48 -2.22 5.61
N GLN A 63 11.61 -3.53 5.34
CA GLN A 63 12.65 -4.37 5.94
C GLN A 63 14.06 -3.97 5.46
N GLY A 64 14.21 -3.59 4.20
CA GLY A 64 15.47 -3.09 3.64
C GLY A 64 15.88 -1.75 4.24
N LEU A 65 14.92 -0.84 4.45
CA LEU A 65 15.16 0.44 5.13
C LEU A 65 15.61 0.27 6.58
N ALA A 66 15.10 -0.73 7.30
CA ALA A 66 15.47 -0.98 8.70
C ALA A 66 16.90 -1.52 8.88
N ARG A 67 17.57 -1.93 7.80
CA ARG A 67 18.94 -2.48 7.81
C ARG A 67 20.02 -1.47 7.42
N LYS A 68 19.65 -0.25 7.04
CA LYS A 68 20.58 0.86 6.81
C LYS A 68 20.55 1.82 8.00
#